data_AF-A0AAJ4XEJ6-F1
#
_entry.id   AF-A0AAJ4XEJ6-F1
#
_cell.length_a   1.000
_cell.length_b   1.000
_cell.length_c   1.000
_cell.angle_alpha   90.00
_cell.angle_beta   90.00
_cell.angle_gamma   90.00
#
_symmetry.space_group_name_H-M   'P 1'
#
loop_
_entity.id
_entity.type
_entity.pdbx_description
1 polymer ?
#
loop_
_entity_poly.entity_id
_entity_poly.type
_entity_poly.pdbx_seq_one_letter_code
_entity_poly.pdbx_strand_id
1 'polypeptide(L)'
;MSAPAWINRNKQTPSDVVSLIKTARVNGCWIFHERRQRFYTPDEFEENWEKVVHSDGKVNNFKEFKIVNPMYAVRLCARWVDIANQRQQEILKKLEGYNGEFKRKA
;
A
#
# COMPACT_ATOMS: atom_id res chain seq x y z
N MET A 1 -19.40 -26.64 -24.85
CA MET A 1 -20.05 -25.46 -24.26
C MET A 1 -18.98 -24.68 -23.51
N SER A 2 -18.68 -23.45 -23.93
CA SER A 2 -17.70 -22.61 -23.23
C SER A 2 -18.34 -22.08 -21.93
N ALA A 3 -17.66 -22.25 -20.80
CA ALA A 3 -18.17 -21.78 -19.52
C ALA A 3 -18.24 -20.24 -19.50
N PRO A 4 -19.26 -19.65 -18.84
CA PRO A 4 -19.38 -18.21 -18.64
C PRO A 4 -18.10 -17.55 -18.10
N ALA A 5 -17.79 -16.33 -18.56
CA ALA A 5 -16.56 -15.61 -18.20
C ALA A 5 -16.35 -15.42 -16.69
N TRP A 6 -17.43 -15.33 -15.91
CA TRP A 6 -17.39 -15.23 -14.45
C TRP A 6 -16.92 -16.53 -13.76
N ILE A 7 -17.16 -17.69 -14.36
CA ILE A 7 -16.66 -18.99 -13.86
C ILE A 7 -15.15 -19.13 -14.13
N ASN A 8 -14.66 -18.55 -15.22
CA ASN A 8 -13.24 -18.64 -15.59
C ASN A 8 -12.34 -17.72 -14.75
N ARG A 9 -12.82 -16.54 -14.32
CA ARG A 9 -12.05 -15.65 -13.43
C ARG A 9 -11.71 -16.32 -12.09
N ASN A 10 -12.69 -16.96 -11.45
CA ASN A 10 -12.50 -17.65 -10.18
C ASN A 10 -11.58 -18.88 -10.27
N LYS A 11 -11.35 -19.43 -11.48
CA LYS A 11 -10.39 -20.51 -11.71
C LYS A 11 -8.94 -20.04 -11.86
N GLN A 12 -8.71 -18.76 -12.14
CA GLN A 12 -7.37 -18.19 -12.35
C GLN A 12 -6.81 -17.47 -11.11
N THR A 13 -7.68 -17.04 -10.19
CA THR A 13 -7.24 -16.38 -8.97
C THR A 13 -6.57 -17.37 -8.01
N PRO A 14 -5.31 -17.12 -7.56
CA PRO A 14 -4.63 -17.96 -6.58
C PRO A 14 -5.45 -18.11 -5.29
N SER A 15 -5.39 -19.30 -4.67
CA SER A 15 -6.10 -19.59 -3.42
C SER A 15 -5.78 -18.60 -2.31
N ASP A 16 -4.55 -18.11 -2.26
CA ASP A 16 -4.07 -17.15 -1.25
C ASP A 16 -4.70 -15.77 -1.44
N VAL A 17 -4.94 -15.35 -2.69
CA VAL A 17 -5.66 -14.10 -2.98
C VAL A 17 -7.12 -14.22 -2.53
N VAL A 18 -7.76 -15.35 -2.86
CA VAL A 18 -9.16 -15.60 -2.50
C VAL A 18 -9.32 -15.65 -0.98
N SER A 19 -8.41 -16.30 -0.26
CA SER A 19 -8.46 -16.38 1.20
C SER A 19 -8.28 -15.01 1.85
N LEU A 20 -7.37 -14.18 1.32
CA LEU A 20 -7.12 -12.83 1.80
C LEU A 20 -8.36 -11.92 1.63
N ILE A 21 -8.97 -11.94 0.44
CA ILE A 21 -10.18 -11.15 0.13
C ILE A 21 -11.35 -11.60 1.04
N LYS A 22 -11.59 -12.91 1.13
CA LYS A 22 -12.68 -13.44 1.97
C LYS A 22 -12.48 -13.07 3.44
N THR A 23 -11.27 -13.23 3.96
CA THR A 23 -10.97 -12.91 5.36
C THR A 23 -11.14 -11.42 5.64
N ALA A 24 -10.71 -10.56 4.72
CA ALA A 24 -10.90 -9.12 4.86
C ALA A 24 -12.39 -8.73 4.81
N ARG A 25 -13.17 -9.31 3.88
CA ARG A 25 -14.60 -9.04 3.72
C ARG A 25 -15.43 -9.49 4.93
N VAL A 26 -15.19 -10.70 5.45
CA VAL A 26 -15.91 -11.23 6.63
C VAL A 26 -15.66 -10.39 7.88
N ASN A 27 -14.43 -9.90 8.06
CA ASN A 27 -14.04 -9.13 9.23
C ASN A 27 -14.26 -7.61 9.09
N GLY A 28 -14.73 -7.13 7.92
CA GLY A 28 -14.82 -5.69 7.65
C GLY A 28 -13.46 -4.98 7.69
N CYS A 29 -12.39 -5.70 7.34
CA CYS A 29 -11.01 -5.21 7.37
C CYS A 29 -10.52 -4.82 5.97
N TRP A 30 -9.40 -4.10 5.94
CA TRP A 30 -8.69 -3.74 4.72
C TRP A 30 -7.44 -4.60 4.53
N ILE A 31 -6.97 -4.63 3.29
CA ILE A 31 -5.74 -5.32 2.89
C ILE A 31 -4.64 -4.27 2.78
N PHE A 32 -3.62 -4.37 3.63
CA PHE A 32 -2.46 -3.51 3.63
C PHE A 32 -1.29 -4.18 2.93
N HIS A 33 -0.75 -3.54 1.90
CA HIS A 33 0.47 -3.95 1.23
C HIS A 33 1.67 -3.16 1.79
N GLU A 34 2.45 -3.83 2.64
CA GLU A 34 3.48 -3.18 3.47
C GLU A 34 4.58 -2.52 2.62
N ARG A 35 5.06 -3.21 1.59
CA ARG A 35 6.15 -2.72 0.73
C ARG A 35 5.79 -1.45 -0.03
N ARG A 36 4.54 -1.31 -0.48
CA ARG A 36 4.07 -0.10 -1.19
C ARG A 36 3.39 0.91 -0.27
N GLN A 37 3.23 0.57 1.03
CA GLN A 37 2.48 1.38 1.99
C GLN A 37 1.09 1.76 1.48
N ARG A 38 0.38 0.81 0.86
CA ARG A 38 -0.95 1.03 0.28
C ARG A 38 -1.99 0.17 0.97
N PHE A 39 -3.17 0.77 1.15
CA PHE A 39 -4.36 0.07 1.64
C PHE A 39 -5.30 -0.17 0.48
N TYR A 40 -5.97 -1.31 0.52
CA TYR A 40 -7.01 -1.68 -0.42
C TYR A 40 -8.22 -2.15 0.36
N THR A 41 -9.40 -1.74 -0.05
CA THR A 41 -10.62 -2.43 0.35
C THR A 41 -10.65 -3.83 -0.27
N PRO A 42 -11.44 -4.78 0.28
CA PRO A 42 -11.60 -6.09 -0.34
C PRO A 42 -11.99 -6.02 -1.82
N ASP A 43 -12.86 -5.08 -2.18
CA ASP A 43 -13.40 -4.93 -3.53
C ASP A 43 -12.34 -4.31 -4.48
N GLU A 44 -11.63 -3.27 -4.05
CA GLU A 44 -10.51 -2.69 -4.80
C GLU A 44 -9.40 -3.71 -5.08
N PHE A 45 -9.14 -4.59 -4.09
CA PHE A 45 -8.15 -5.65 -4.23
C PHE A 45 -8.64 -6.74 -5.18
N GLU A 46 -9.89 -7.16 -5.10
CA GLU A 46 -10.49 -8.15 -6.01
C GLU A 46 -10.46 -7.69 -7.48
N GLU A 47 -10.66 -6.40 -7.73
CA GLU A 47 -10.60 -5.85 -9.09
C GLU A 47 -9.17 -5.76 -9.65
N ASN A 48 -8.18 -5.59 -8.79
CA ASN A 48 -6.80 -5.25 -9.20
C ASN A 48 -5.73 -6.24 -8.75
N TRP A 49 -6.10 -7.40 -8.18
CA TRP A 49 -5.16 -8.32 -7.53
C TRP A 49 -4.00 -8.71 -8.45
N GLU A 50 -4.24 -8.93 -9.75
CA GLU A 50 -3.19 -9.29 -10.71
C GLU A 50 -2.09 -8.22 -10.77
N LYS A 51 -2.49 -6.95 -10.87
CA LYS A 51 -1.55 -5.81 -10.92
C LYS A 51 -0.86 -5.57 -9.58
N VAL A 52 -1.52 -5.90 -8.47
CA VAL A 52 -0.99 -5.70 -7.12
C VAL A 52 -0.03 -6.82 -6.73
N VAL A 53 -0.28 -8.06 -7.14
CA VAL A 53 0.51 -9.26 -6.80
C VAL A 53 1.63 -9.54 -7.82
N HIS A 54 1.46 -9.19 -9.10
CA HIS A 54 2.47 -9.42 -10.15
C HIS A 54 3.27 -8.17 -10.53
N SER A 55 3.22 -7.15 -9.68
CA SER A 55 3.63 -5.79 -10.01
C SER A 55 5.11 -5.60 -10.39
N ASP A 56 5.97 -6.58 -10.11
CA ASP A 56 7.42 -6.48 -10.24
C ASP A 56 8.03 -7.67 -11.03
N GLY A 57 7.23 -8.42 -11.80
CA GLY A 57 7.70 -9.59 -12.57
C GLY A 57 8.15 -10.79 -11.72
N LYS A 58 8.03 -10.67 -10.39
CA LYS A 58 8.14 -11.76 -9.41
C LYS A 58 6.77 -11.93 -8.75
N VAL A 59 6.40 -13.17 -8.44
CA VAL A 59 5.21 -13.45 -7.62
C VAL A 59 5.45 -12.79 -6.26
N ASN A 60 4.71 -11.72 -5.94
CA ASN A 60 4.86 -11.06 -4.65
C ASN A 60 4.62 -12.08 -3.54
N ASN A 61 5.48 -12.04 -2.52
CA ASN A 61 5.37 -12.92 -1.38
C ASN A 61 4.10 -12.52 -0.63
N PHE A 62 3.12 -13.41 -0.50
CA PHE A 62 1.86 -13.11 0.21
C PHE A 62 2.05 -12.64 1.67
N LYS A 63 3.25 -12.86 2.22
CA LYS A 63 3.73 -12.34 3.51
C LYS A 63 3.75 -10.80 3.60
N GLU A 64 3.78 -10.10 2.47
CA GLU A 64 3.78 -8.63 2.41
C GLU A 64 2.38 -8.03 2.56
N PHE A 65 1.33 -8.86 2.50
CA PHE A 65 -0.06 -8.44 2.70
C PHE A 65 -0.50 -8.72 4.14
N LYS A 66 -1.06 -7.70 4.78
CA LYS A 66 -1.58 -7.77 6.14
C LYS A 66 -3.05 -7.38 6.15
N ILE A 67 -3.85 -8.08 6.93
CA ILE A 67 -5.24 -7.69 7.17
C ILE A 67 -5.25 -6.71 8.34
N VAL A 68 -5.78 -5.52 8.10
CA VAL A 68 -5.77 -4.43 9.09
C VAL A 68 -7.16 -3.84 9.28
N ASN A 69 -7.45 -3.40 10.49
CA ASN A 69 -8.67 -2.65 10.78
C ASN A 69 -8.60 -1.27 10.11
N PRO A 70 -9.69 -0.72 9.53
CA PRO A 70 -9.69 0.62 8.95
C PRO A 70 -9.19 1.72 9.92
N MET A 71 -9.51 1.62 11.20
CA MET A 71 -9.00 2.55 12.22
C MET A 71 -7.49 2.46 12.41
N TYR A 72 -6.90 1.27 12.22
CA TYR A 72 -5.45 1.12 12.22
C TYR A 72 -4.82 1.85 11.02
N ALA A 73 -5.43 1.76 9.84
CA ALA A 73 -4.95 2.48 8.66
C ALA A 73 -4.95 4.00 8.88
N VAL A 74 -6.03 4.56 9.45
CA VAL A 74 -6.10 5.99 9.79
C VAL A 74 -4.98 6.40 10.76
N ARG A 75 -4.76 5.63 11.82
CA ARG A 75 -3.70 5.92 12.79
C ARG A 75 -2.31 5.83 12.16
N LEU A 76 -2.08 4.86 11.28
CA LEU A 76 -0.80 4.68 10.61
C LEU A 76 -0.51 5.86 9.66
N CYS A 77 -1.51 6.31 8.90
CA CYS A 77 -1.39 7.49 8.05
C CYS A 77 -1.12 8.76 8.85
N ALA A 78 -1.82 8.96 9.97
CA ALA A 78 -1.56 10.11 10.86
C ALA A 78 -0.10 10.12 11.35
N ARG A 79 0.41 8.97 11.78
CA ARG A 79 1.82 8.83 12.18
C ARG A 79 2.79 9.16 11.05
N TRP A 80 2.50 8.75 9.81
CA TRP A 80 3.34 9.10 8.66
C TRP A 80 3.35 10.60 8.38
N VAL A 81 2.19 11.26 8.50
CA VAL A 81 2.08 12.72 8.36
C VAL A 81 2.89 13.42 9.44
N ASP A 82 2.82 12.97 10.69
CA ASP A 82 3.60 13.54 11.79
C ASP A 82 5.11 13.46 11.52
N ILE A 83 5.60 12.28 11.08
CA ILE A 83 7.01 12.07 10.74
C ILE A 83 7.42 12.97 9.57
N ALA A 84 6.59 13.06 8.52
CA ALA A 84 6.86 13.92 7.38
C ALA A 84 6.93 15.41 7.78
N ASN A 85 5.99 15.85 8.62
CA ASN A 85 5.98 17.21 9.14
C ASN A 85 7.22 17.51 9.98
N GLN A 86 7.60 16.60 10.91
CA GLN A 86 8.83 16.74 11.69
C GLN A 86 10.06 16.92 10.80
N ARG A 87 10.22 16.06 9.78
CA ARG A 87 11.31 16.16 8.82
C ARG A 87 11.29 17.48 8.05
N GLN A 88 10.12 17.96 7.67
CA GLN A 88 9.98 19.24 6.97
C GLN A 88 10.38 20.41 7.86
N GLN A 89 9.94 20.43 9.12
CA GLN A 89 10.33 21.45 10.10
C GLN A 89 11.85 21.43 10.37
N GLU A 90 12.48 20.25 10.43
CA GLU A 90 13.94 20.15 10.53
C GLU A 90 14.67 20.78 9.34
N ILE A 91 14.17 20.57 8.12
CA ILE A 91 14.76 21.16 6.91
C ILE A 91 14.56 22.69 6.90
N LEU A 92 13.38 23.18 7.30
CA LEU A 92 13.12 24.62 7.42
C LEU A 92 14.08 25.29 8.39
N LYS A 93 14.28 24.72 9.58
CA LYS A 93 15.27 25.23 10.55
C LYS A 93 16.68 25.27 9.98
N LYS A 94 17.08 24.24 9.21
CA LYS A 94 18.39 24.21 8.54
C LYS A 94 18.51 25.33 7.51
N LEU A 95 17.42 25.63 6.77
CA LEU A 95 17.38 26.72 5.79
C LEU A 95 17.43 28.10 6.45
N GLU A 96 16.66 28.33 7.51
CA GLU A 96 16.63 29.60 8.24
C GLU A 96 17.99 29.93 8.89
N GLY A 97 18.70 28.91 9.38
CA GLY A 97 20.06 29.04 9.89
C GLY A 97 21.15 29.09 8.82
N TYR A 98 20.80 28.94 7.52
CA TYR A 98 21.77 28.86 6.44
C TYR A 98 22.16 30.25 5.91
N ASN A 99 23.21 30.84 6.49
CA ASN A 99 23.90 32.01 5.93
C ASN A 99 24.95 31.57 4.90
N GLY A 100 24.50 31.10 3.74
CA GLY A 100 25.38 30.76 2.62
C GLY A 100 25.77 31.99 1.80
N GLU A 101 26.93 32.61 2.09
CA GLU A 101 27.56 33.51 1.12
C GLU A 101 28.01 32.70 -0.10
N PHE A 102 27.35 32.90 -1.24
CA PHE A 102 27.82 32.40 -2.53
C PHE A 102 29.10 33.14 -2.92
N LYS A 103 30.26 32.71 -2.41
CA LYS A 103 31.54 33.19 -2.90
C LYS A 103 31.74 32.63 -4.31
N ARG A 104 31.58 33.49 -5.31
CA ARG A 104 32.06 33.21 -6.68
C ARG A 104 33.55 32.88 -6.57
N LYS A 105 33.96 31.70 -7.06
CA LYS A 105 35.38 31.39 -7.24
C LYS A 105 35.96 32.44 -8.19
N ALA A 106 36.93 33.21 -7.67
CA ALA A 106 37.80 34.05 -8.47
C ALA A 106 38.78 33.19 -9.28
#